data_AF-A0A0S6XD98-F1
#
_entry.id   AF-A0A0S6XD98-F1
#
_cell.length_a   1.000
_cell.length_b   1.000
_cell.length_c   1.000
_cell.angle_alpha   90.00
_cell.angle_beta   90.00
_cell.angle_gamma   90.00
#
_symmetry.space_group_name_H-M   'P 1'
#
loop_
_entity.id
_entity.type
_entity.pdbx_description
1 polymer ?
#
loop_
_entity_poly.entity_id
_entity_poly.type
_entity_poly.pdbx_seq_one_letter_code
_entity_poly.pdbx_strand_id
1 'polypeptide(L)'
;MCVFLAYITRPFNQLHYYHISLSSASLELDRAATPSSWLVYQLARSRLPLPSTTISPSTIVNLRCDWTGSPICDDIDPPPSPTSLASAKALIAASLTPTTTLHPSLPPLREPSFSPALTTALTSPPQTSNSAIDAARYVTPSAPTSSSREGWLTALHSAAINEGHLATRATNLALLETYGRNAWLVGNAAQEDVLRDLERDVAAARAEAEQVELERREMLDRGGAEVLELERGWREGVGRLIEVQVAVEKVKRDILDRRREGGSTAGEG
;
A
#
# COMPACT_ATOMS: atom_id res chain seq x y z
N MET A 1 -6.34 -8.82 -46.72
CA MET A 1 -6.94 -9.62 -47.80
C MET A 1 -7.25 -11.01 -47.24
N CYS A 2 -8.52 -11.40 -47.30
CA CYS A 2 -9.17 -12.72 -47.14
C CYS A 2 -8.55 -13.86 -46.31
N VAL A 3 -9.37 -14.27 -45.34
CA VAL A 3 -9.58 -15.55 -44.62
C VAL A 3 -9.12 -16.84 -45.33
N PHE A 4 -8.52 -17.76 -44.54
CA PHE A 4 -8.79 -19.21 -44.65
C PHE A 4 -8.83 -19.86 -43.25
N LEU A 5 -9.98 -20.46 -42.92
CA LEU A 5 -10.12 -21.41 -41.82
C LEU A 5 -9.39 -22.71 -42.18
N ALA A 6 -8.63 -23.27 -41.24
CA ALA A 6 -8.24 -24.67 -41.26
C ALA A 6 -8.45 -25.28 -39.87
N TYR A 7 -9.54 -26.04 -39.77
CA TYR A 7 -9.86 -26.94 -38.66
C TYR A 7 -9.08 -28.24 -38.90
N ILE A 8 -8.11 -28.59 -38.06
CA ILE A 8 -7.45 -29.89 -38.10
C ILE A 8 -7.52 -30.54 -36.71
N THR A 9 -8.38 -31.54 -36.64
CA THR A 9 -8.38 -32.64 -35.69
C THR A 9 -7.16 -33.53 -35.92
N ARG A 10 -6.33 -33.83 -34.89
CA ARG A 10 -5.74 -35.16 -34.57
C ARG A 10 -4.66 -35.15 -33.46
N PRO A 11 -4.26 -36.32 -32.88
CA PRO A 11 -4.33 -36.55 -31.44
C PRO A 11 -2.98 -36.77 -30.74
N PHE A 12 -3.08 -36.92 -29.42
CA PHE A 12 -2.13 -37.48 -28.47
C PHE A 12 -1.21 -38.57 -29.06
N ASN A 13 0.10 -38.39 -28.91
CA ASN A 13 1.08 -39.31 -28.31
C ASN A 13 2.47 -39.08 -28.92
N GLN A 14 3.33 -38.36 -28.21
CA GLN A 14 4.80 -38.50 -28.19
C GLN A 14 5.37 -37.52 -27.16
N LEU A 15 5.88 -38.09 -26.07
CA LEU A 15 6.69 -37.41 -25.06
C LEU A 15 8.02 -36.97 -25.69
N HIS A 16 8.05 -35.78 -26.27
CA HIS A 16 9.29 -35.05 -26.46
C HIS A 16 9.36 -33.95 -25.39
N TYR A 17 10.23 -34.17 -24.40
CA TYR A 17 10.72 -33.11 -23.53
C TYR A 17 11.52 -32.12 -24.37
N TYR A 18 10.84 -31.09 -24.89
CA TYR A 18 11.51 -29.90 -25.38
C TYR A 18 11.72 -28.96 -24.19
N HIS A 19 12.97 -28.85 -23.75
CA HIS A 19 13.39 -27.81 -22.82
C HIS A 19 13.39 -26.48 -23.58
N ILE A 20 12.23 -25.84 -23.66
CA ILE A 20 12.11 -24.52 -24.26
C ILE A 20 12.38 -23.51 -23.15
N SER A 21 13.64 -23.07 -23.07
CA SER A 21 13.99 -21.81 -22.41
C SER A 21 13.45 -20.67 -23.29
N LEU A 22 12.28 -20.15 -22.93
CA LEU A 22 11.74 -18.93 -23.51
C LEU A 22 11.90 -17.80 -22.50
N SER A 23 13.03 -17.12 -22.65
CA SER A 23 13.20 -15.70 -22.37
C SER A 23 11.98 -14.92 -22.90
N SER A 24 11.46 -14.07 -22.04
CA SER A 24 10.34 -13.16 -22.24
C SER A 24 10.51 -12.26 -23.47
N ALA A 25 9.55 -12.30 -24.39
CA ALA A 25 9.07 -11.23 -25.29
C ALA A 25 8.30 -11.87 -26.46
N SER A 26 7.16 -11.42 -26.97
CA SER A 26 6.21 -10.34 -26.66
C SER A 26 5.03 -10.47 -27.64
N LEU A 27 3.96 -9.70 -27.39
CA LEU A 27 2.94 -9.16 -28.31
C LEU A 27 1.58 -9.86 -28.41
N GLU A 28 0.54 -9.20 -27.88
CA GLU A 28 -0.41 -8.35 -28.65
C GLU A 28 -1.11 -7.43 -27.62
N LEU A 29 -0.82 -6.13 -27.52
CA LEU A 29 -1.04 -5.00 -28.44
C LEU A 29 -2.54 -4.72 -28.68
N ASP A 30 -3.09 -3.80 -27.88
CA ASP A 30 -4.23 -2.99 -28.29
C ASP A 30 -3.90 -1.50 -28.18
N ARG A 31 -4.45 -0.74 -29.13
CA ARG A 31 -3.94 0.52 -29.66
C ARG A 31 -4.21 1.73 -28.76
N ALA A 32 -3.15 2.47 -28.44
CA ALA A 32 -3.05 3.94 -28.61
C ALA A 32 -1.85 4.47 -27.80
N ALA A 33 -0.66 4.53 -28.40
CA ALA A 33 0.45 5.28 -27.79
C ALA A 33 1.34 5.91 -28.87
N THR A 34 1.59 7.19 -28.68
CA THR A 34 2.29 8.15 -29.54
C THR A 34 3.81 7.94 -29.54
N PRO A 35 4.57 8.55 -30.48
CA PRO A 35 5.95 8.16 -30.84
C PRO A 35 7.06 8.43 -29.80
N SER A 36 6.73 8.85 -28.57
CA SER A 36 7.73 9.25 -27.55
C SER A 36 8.10 8.13 -26.56
N SER A 37 7.41 6.99 -26.56
CA SER A 37 7.68 5.93 -25.56
C SER A 37 8.81 4.96 -25.93
N TRP A 38 9.20 4.90 -27.22
CA TRP A 38 10.21 3.95 -27.70
C TRP A 38 11.66 4.32 -27.31
N LEU A 39 11.94 5.60 -27.09
CA LEU A 39 13.29 6.08 -26.71
C LEU A 39 13.62 5.81 -25.23
N VAL A 40 12.61 5.69 -24.37
CA VAL A 40 12.82 5.45 -22.93
C VAL A 40 13.15 3.96 -22.66
N TYR A 41 12.58 3.05 -23.45
CA TYR A 41 12.77 1.61 -23.26
C TYR A 41 14.14 1.09 -23.73
N GLN A 42 14.81 1.77 -24.65
CA GLN A 42 16.16 1.36 -25.12
C GLN A 42 17.31 1.84 -24.23
N LEU A 43 17.10 2.85 -23.38
CA LEU A 43 18.16 3.40 -22.52
C LEU A 43 18.37 2.64 -21.20
N ALA A 44 17.45 1.74 -20.81
CA ALA A 44 17.54 0.99 -19.56
C ALA A 44 18.43 -0.28 -19.64
N ARG A 45 18.97 -0.64 -20.82
CA ARG A 45 19.69 -1.92 -21.03
C ARG A 45 21.21 -1.81 -21.21
N SER A 46 21.79 -0.61 -21.23
CA SER A 46 23.25 -0.43 -21.38
C SER A 46 23.91 0.02 -20.08
N ARG A 47 24.75 -0.86 -19.51
CA ARG A 47 25.71 -0.51 -18.45
C ARG A 47 26.77 0.46 -19.01
N LEU A 48 26.58 1.76 -18.82
CA LEU A 48 27.61 2.80 -18.94
C LEU A 48 27.39 3.84 -17.81
N PRO A 49 28.46 4.42 -17.26
CA PRO A 49 28.40 5.19 -16.02
C PRO A 49 27.68 6.53 -16.25
N LEU A 50 26.72 6.85 -15.40
CA LEU A 50 26.01 8.13 -15.45
C LEU A 50 26.90 9.27 -14.94
N PRO A 51 26.89 10.45 -15.60
CA PRO A 51 27.56 11.64 -15.13
C PRO A 51 26.76 12.28 -13.98
N SER A 52 27.50 12.81 -13.01
CA SER A 52 27.01 13.56 -11.86
C SER A 52 26.08 14.70 -12.28
N THR A 53 24.76 14.58 -12.02
CA THR A 53 23.87 15.75 -11.97
C THR A 53 22.56 15.43 -11.24
N THR A 54 22.39 16.12 -10.11
CA THR A 54 21.15 16.71 -9.55
C THR A 54 19.89 15.84 -9.47
N ILE A 55 19.70 15.24 -8.29
CA ILE A 55 18.48 14.56 -7.85
C ILE A 55 17.39 15.61 -7.58
N SER A 56 16.31 15.57 -8.35
CA SER A 56 15.05 16.26 -8.06
C SER A 56 14.12 15.30 -7.28
N PRO A 57 13.56 15.70 -6.12
CA PRO A 57 12.83 14.79 -5.26
C PRO A 57 11.32 14.82 -5.59
N SER A 58 10.86 13.90 -6.43
CA SER A 58 9.42 13.61 -6.54
C SER A 58 9.15 12.24 -7.18
N THR A 59 9.43 11.18 -6.42
CA THR A 59 8.80 9.88 -6.65
C THR A 59 8.22 9.43 -5.31
N ILE A 60 6.96 9.78 -5.10
CA ILE A 60 6.17 9.30 -3.96
C ILE A 60 5.76 7.86 -4.31
N VAL A 61 6.54 6.90 -3.82
CA VAL A 61 6.11 5.50 -3.73
C VAL A 61 5.06 5.46 -2.62
N ASN A 62 3.81 5.18 -2.99
CA ASN A 62 2.72 4.88 -2.06
C ASN A 62 2.97 3.50 -1.42
N LEU A 63 3.94 3.45 -0.52
CA LEU A 63 3.93 2.44 0.54
C LEU A 63 2.94 2.92 1.58
N ARG A 64 1.89 2.12 1.79
CA ARG A 64 0.96 2.28 2.90
C ARG A 64 1.75 1.94 4.17
N CYS A 65 2.54 2.91 4.66
CA CYS A 65 3.09 2.83 5.99
C CYS A 65 1.90 2.84 6.94
N ASP A 66 1.74 1.78 7.74
CA ASP A 66 0.88 1.84 8.91
C ASP A 66 1.49 2.88 9.86
N TRP A 67 1.08 4.13 9.69
CA TRP A 67 1.50 5.33 10.41
C TRP A 67 1.04 5.35 11.87
N THR A 68 0.78 4.19 12.49
CA THR A 68 0.51 4.10 13.93
C THR A 68 1.82 4.03 14.69
N GLY A 69 2.59 5.13 14.70
CA GLY A 69 3.70 5.30 15.64
C GLY A 69 5.05 5.64 15.03
N SER A 70 5.13 6.60 14.11
CA SER A 70 6.41 7.29 13.91
C SER A 70 6.23 8.80 13.95
N PRO A 71 6.23 9.38 15.16
CA PRO A 71 6.40 10.81 15.37
C PRO A 71 7.89 11.16 15.41
N ILE A 72 8.14 12.45 15.22
CA ILE A 72 9.40 13.13 15.49
C ILE A 72 9.99 12.65 16.83
N CYS A 73 11.24 12.18 16.79
CA CYS A 73 12.13 11.98 17.95
C CYS A 73 11.65 11.07 19.10
N ASP A 74 10.78 10.09 18.86
CA ASP A 74 10.35 9.12 19.90
C ASP A 74 11.52 8.38 20.59
N ASP A 75 12.71 8.29 19.97
CA ASP A 75 13.89 7.67 20.61
C ASP A 75 14.60 8.57 21.63
N ILE A 76 14.48 9.89 21.51
CA ILE A 76 15.14 10.87 22.40
C ILE A 76 14.15 11.35 23.46
N ASP A 77 12.93 11.66 23.05
CA ASP A 77 11.88 12.14 23.93
C ASP A 77 11.05 10.97 24.46
N PRO A 78 10.78 10.89 25.78
CA PRO A 78 9.89 9.88 26.31
C PRO A 78 8.49 10.02 25.69
N PRO A 79 7.74 8.91 25.56
CA PRO A 79 6.42 8.95 24.93
C PRO A 79 5.54 10.00 25.62
N PRO A 80 4.84 10.86 24.86
CA PRO A 80 4.10 11.98 25.41
C PRO A 80 3.00 11.49 26.34
N SER A 81 2.82 12.17 27.47
CA SER A 81 1.78 11.83 28.43
C SER A 81 0.38 11.92 27.79
N PRO A 82 -0.60 11.10 28.24
CA PRO A 82 -1.94 11.11 27.65
C PRO A 82 -2.62 12.48 27.77
N THR A 83 -2.29 13.26 28.80
CA THR A 83 -2.77 14.63 28.99
C THR A 83 -2.19 15.60 27.96
N SER A 84 -0.88 15.51 27.66
CA SER A 84 -0.23 16.32 26.62
C SER A 84 -0.78 15.99 25.24
N LEU A 85 -1.00 14.70 24.95
CA LEU A 85 -1.65 14.27 23.72
C LEU A 85 -3.07 14.83 23.60
N ALA A 86 -3.86 14.82 24.68
CA ALA A 86 -5.20 15.38 24.69
C ALA A 86 -5.19 16.91 24.46
N SER A 87 -4.27 17.65 25.09
CA SER A 87 -4.17 19.10 24.89
C SER A 87 -3.71 19.43 23.47
N ALA A 88 -2.74 18.71 22.92
CA ALA A 88 -2.27 18.89 21.55
C ALA A 88 -3.40 18.63 20.55
N LYS A 89 -4.16 17.54 20.73
CA LYS A 89 -5.35 17.24 19.90
C LYS A 89 -6.41 18.34 19.99
N ALA A 90 -6.66 18.89 21.18
CA ALA A 90 -7.60 20.00 21.36
C ALA A 90 -7.14 21.28 20.63
N LEU A 91 -5.85 21.60 20.68
CA LEU A 91 -5.28 22.75 19.95
C LEU A 91 -5.34 22.54 18.44
N ILE A 92 -5.08 21.33 17.94
CA ILE A 92 -5.23 20.98 16.52
C ILE A 92 -6.68 21.18 16.10
N ALA A 93 -7.63 20.62 16.86
CA ALA A 93 -9.05 20.76 16.58
C ALA A 93 -9.52 22.23 16.57
N ALA A 94 -8.98 23.07 17.47
CA ALA A 94 -9.27 24.51 17.49
C ALA A 94 -8.64 25.28 16.32
N SER A 95 -7.52 24.79 15.78
CA SER A 95 -6.78 25.43 14.68
C SER A 95 -7.25 24.98 13.30
N LEU A 96 -7.93 23.83 13.22
CA LEU A 96 -8.52 23.32 12.00
C LEU A 96 -9.77 24.15 11.66
N THR A 97 -9.63 25.09 10.73
CA THR A 97 -10.78 25.70 10.05
C THR A 97 -11.51 24.59 9.27
N PRO A 98 -12.85 24.48 9.32
CA PRO A 98 -13.59 23.50 8.53
C PRO A 98 -13.51 23.86 7.04
N THR A 99 -12.42 23.44 6.40
CA THR A 99 -12.16 23.67 4.99
C THR A 99 -12.79 22.53 4.19
N THR A 100 -13.92 22.82 3.55
CA THR A 100 -14.60 21.90 2.62
C THR A 100 -13.91 21.79 1.27
N THR A 101 -12.87 22.58 1.02
CA THR A 101 -12.13 22.58 -0.24
C THR A 101 -11.00 21.56 -0.20
N LEU A 102 -11.03 20.61 -1.13
CA LEU A 102 -9.97 19.62 -1.34
C LEU A 102 -8.60 20.32 -1.52
N HIS A 103 -7.56 19.72 -0.95
CA HIS A 103 -6.20 20.26 -1.01
C HIS A 103 -5.71 20.38 -2.48
N PRO A 104 -5.06 21.49 -2.89
CA PRO A 104 -4.69 21.74 -4.29
C PRO A 104 -3.66 20.75 -4.87
N SER A 105 -2.97 19.97 -4.04
CA SER A 105 -2.09 18.88 -4.51
C SER A 105 -2.85 17.60 -4.86
N LEU A 106 -4.15 17.52 -4.55
CA LEU A 106 -4.97 16.40 -4.98
C LEU A 106 -5.33 16.62 -6.46
N PRO A 107 -5.07 15.64 -7.33
CA PRO A 107 -5.61 15.70 -8.69
C PRO A 107 -7.14 15.79 -8.61
N PRO A 108 -7.79 16.49 -9.55
CA PRO A 108 -9.25 16.58 -9.58
C PRO A 108 -9.84 15.16 -9.60
N LEU A 109 -10.85 14.93 -8.77
CA LEU A 109 -11.48 13.62 -8.66
C LEU A 109 -12.06 13.23 -10.01
N ARG A 110 -11.53 12.16 -10.60
CA ARG A 110 -12.04 11.62 -11.86
C ARG A 110 -13.41 11.01 -11.60
N GLU A 111 -14.45 11.56 -12.20
CA GLU A 111 -15.77 10.91 -12.17
C GLU A 111 -15.67 9.55 -12.86
N PRO A 112 -16.11 8.46 -12.21
CA PRO A 112 -16.03 7.14 -12.80
C PRO A 112 -17.00 7.06 -13.99
N SER A 113 -16.45 6.89 -15.18
CA SER A 113 -17.23 6.61 -16.38
C SER A 113 -17.47 5.12 -16.46
N PHE A 114 -18.69 4.70 -16.09
CA PHE A 114 -19.13 3.32 -16.23
C PHE A 114 -19.83 3.10 -17.57
N SER A 115 -19.75 1.88 -18.09
CA SER A 115 -20.59 1.48 -19.21
C SER A 115 -22.07 1.48 -18.78
N PRO A 116 -23.03 1.70 -19.70
CA PRO A 116 -24.45 1.74 -19.36
C PRO A 116 -24.92 0.52 -18.56
N ALA A 117 -24.41 -0.68 -18.89
CA ALA A 117 -24.71 -1.92 -18.18
C ALA A 117 -24.23 -1.92 -16.73
N LEU A 118 -23.03 -1.40 -16.46
CA LEU A 118 -22.49 -1.26 -15.10
C LEU A 118 -23.27 -0.21 -14.30
N THR A 119 -23.64 0.91 -14.92
CA THR A 119 -24.46 1.94 -14.26
C THR A 119 -25.83 1.39 -13.84
N THR A 120 -26.46 0.59 -14.71
CA THR A 120 -27.73 -0.10 -14.39
C THR A 120 -27.55 -1.10 -13.26
N ALA A 121 -26.48 -1.90 -13.27
CA ALA A 121 -26.21 -2.87 -12.20
C ALA A 121 -25.91 -2.21 -10.85
N LEU A 122 -25.16 -1.09 -10.84
CA LEU A 122 -24.81 -0.35 -9.63
C LEU A 122 -25.99 0.40 -9.00
N THR A 123 -26.94 0.85 -9.84
CA THR A 123 -28.14 1.57 -9.39
C THR A 123 -29.27 0.60 -9.04
N SER A 124 -29.20 -0.64 -9.54
CA SER A 124 -30.15 -1.68 -9.18
C SER A 124 -29.91 -2.09 -7.72
N PRO A 125 -30.96 -2.23 -6.90
CA PRO A 125 -30.82 -2.72 -5.54
C PRO A 125 -30.18 -4.11 -5.55
N PRO A 126 -29.30 -4.43 -4.61
CA PRO A 126 -28.68 -5.76 -4.55
C PRO A 126 -29.78 -6.81 -4.47
N GLN A 127 -29.84 -7.70 -5.47
CA GLN A 127 -30.76 -8.84 -5.44
C GLN A 127 -30.36 -9.73 -4.27
N THR A 128 -31.19 -9.76 -3.22
CA THR A 128 -30.96 -10.52 -1.98
C THR A 128 -31.21 -12.02 -2.14
N SER A 129 -31.58 -12.47 -3.35
CA SER A 129 -31.84 -13.88 -3.66
C SER A 129 -31.08 -14.28 -4.92
N ASN A 130 -30.46 -15.47 -4.90
CA ASN A 130 -29.84 -16.12 -6.05
C ASN A 130 -30.86 -16.54 -7.15
N SER A 131 -31.99 -15.85 -7.26
CA SER A 131 -33.05 -16.10 -8.25
C SER A 131 -32.59 -15.93 -9.70
N ALA A 132 -31.42 -15.33 -9.92
CA ALA A 132 -30.77 -15.26 -11.24
C ALA A 132 -30.27 -16.63 -11.73
N ILE A 133 -30.00 -17.58 -10.83
CA ILE A 133 -29.48 -18.91 -11.19
C ILE A 133 -30.65 -19.89 -11.26
N ASP A 134 -31.03 -20.25 -12.49
CA ASP A 134 -32.02 -21.30 -12.74
C ASP A 134 -31.42 -22.69 -12.49
N ALA A 135 -31.72 -23.26 -11.32
CA ALA A 135 -31.34 -24.62 -10.97
C ALA A 135 -32.28 -25.69 -11.57
N ALA A 136 -33.44 -25.31 -12.11
CA ALA A 136 -34.43 -26.26 -12.65
C ALA A 136 -33.87 -27.06 -13.84
N ARG A 137 -32.90 -26.49 -14.56
CA ARG A 137 -32.18 -27.14 -15.67
C ARG A 137 -31.47 -28.44 -15.26
N TYR A 138 -30.97 -28.53 -14.02
CA TYR A 138 -30.16 -29.66 -13.57
C TYR A 138 -30.95 -30.68 -12.75
N VAL A 139 -32.26 -30.48 -12.59
CA VAL A 139 -33.13 -31.43 -11.88
C VAL A 139 -33.36 -32.65 -12.77
N THR A 140 -33.30 -33.84 -12.17
CA THR A 140 -33.63 -35.08 -12.86
C THR A 140 -35.07 -35.02 -13.36
N PRO A 141 -35.33 -35.22 -14.66
CA PRO A 141 -36.66 -35.07 -15.21
C PRO A 141 -37.51 -36.26 -14.72
N SER A 142 -38.65 -35.95 -14.11
CA SER A 142 -39.65 -36.96 -13.72
C SER A 142 -40.65 -37.18 -14.84
N ALA A 143 -41.21 -38.38 -14.91
CA ALA A 143 -42.38 -38.63 -15.75
C ALA A 143 -43.50 -37.65 -15.38
N PRO A 144 -44.12 -36.95 -16.34
CA PRO A 144 -45.24 -36.07 -16.07
C PRO A 144 -46.44 -36.87 -15.58
N THR A 145 -47.16 -36.34 -14.59
CA THR A 145 -48.35 -36.98 -14.00
C THR A 145 -49.60 -36.83 -14.86
N SER A 146 -49.59 -35.95 -15.86
CA SER A 146 -50.69 -35.75 -16.81
C SER A 146 -50.45 -36.50 -18.12
N SER A 147 -51.52 -36.97 -18.77
CA SER A 147 -51.46 -37.60 -20.10
C SER A 147 -51.32 -36.58 -21.25
N SER A 148 -51.00 -35.32 -20.94
CA SER A 148 -50.87 -34.27 -21.95
C SER A 148 -49.61 -34.47 -22.80
N ARG A 149 -49.79 -34.53 -24.13
CA ARG A 149 -48.70 -34.69 -25.11
C ARG A 149 -47.59 -33.65 -24.92
N GLU A 150 -47.95 -32.40 -24.63
CA GLU A 150 -46.98 -31.31 -24.44
C GLU A 150 -46.08 -31.54 -23.23
N GLY A 151 -46.63 -32.05 -22.12
CA GLY A 151 -45.88 -32.39 -20.92
C GLY A 151 -44.88 -33.53 -21.13
N TRP A 152 -45.24 -34.51 -21.97
CA TRP A 152 -44.31 -35.59 -22.34
C TRP A 152 -43.20 -35.11 -23.28
N LEU A 153 -43.48 -34.19 -24.20
CA LEU A 153 -42.46 -33.62 -25.09
C LEU A 153 -41.45 -32.76 -24.33
N THR A 154 -41.90 -31.94 -23.38
CA THR A 154 -41.00 -31.13 -22.55
C THR A 154 -40.15 -31.99 -21.61
N ALA A 155 -40.72 -33.04 -21.03
CA ALA A 155 -39.99 -34.01 -20.23
C ALA A 155 -38.94 -34.78 -21.05
N LEU A 156 -39.28 -35.22 -22.26
CA LEU A 156 -38.35 -35.90 -23.16
C LEU A 156 -37.19 -34.99 -23.60
N HIS A 157 -37.49 -33.74 -23.96
CA HIS A 157 -36.46 -32.77 -24.34
C HIS A 157 -35.50 -32.49 -23.17
N SER A 158 -36.04 -32.35 -21.95
CA SER A 158 -35.23 -32.16 -20.74
C SER A 158 -34.39 -33.40 -20.42
N ALA A 159 -34.93 -34.61 -20.63
CA ALA A 159 -34.18 -35.86 -20.49
C ALA A 159 -33.02 -35.96 -21.48
N ALA A 160 -33.24 -35.62 -22.76
CA ALA A 160 -32.20 -35.62 -23.78
C ALA A 160 -31.08 -34.60 -23.47
N ILE A 161 -31.42 -33.41 -22.99
CA ILE A 161 -30.43 -32.42 -22.52
C ILE A 161 -29.61 -32.97 -21.36
N ASN A 162 -30.28 -33.59 -20.38
CA ASN A 162 -29.61 -34.17 -19.21
C ASN A 162 -28.69 -35.34 -19.59
N GLU A 163 -29.10 -36.19 -20.52
CA GLU A 163 -28.24 -37.26 -21.07
C GLU A 163 -26.98 -36.68 -21.71
N GLY A 164 -27.11 -35.67 -22.57
CA GLY A 164 -25.96 -35.01 -23.20
C GLY A 164 -25.01 -34.35 -22.19
N HIS A 165 -25.57 -33.72 -21.15
CA HIS A 165 -24.78 -33.17 -20.05
C HIS A 165 -24.04 -34.25 -19.26
N LEU A 166 -24.70 -35.37 -18.91
CA LEU A 166 -24.07 -36.48 -18.21
C LEU A 166 -22.97 -37.15 -19.03
N ALA A 167 -23.18 -37.30 -20.34
CA ALA A 167 -22.15 -37.81 -21.25
C ALA A 167 -20.91 -36.89 -21.25
N THR A 168 -21.11 -35.58 -21.37
CA THR A 168 -20.03 -34.58 -21.30
C THR A 168 -19.34 -34.58 -19.92
N ARG A 169 -20.12 -34.76 -18.85
CA ARG A 169 -19.56 -34.86 -17.49
C ARG A 169 -18.71 -36.11 -17.33
N ALA A 170 -19.14 -37.25 -17.88
CA ALA A 170 -18.35 -38.48 -17.85
C ALA A 170 -17.02 -38.30 -18.58
N THR A 171 -17.00 -37.65 -19.75
CA THR A 171 -15.74 -37.33 -20.44
C THR A 171 -14.87 -36.36 -19.65
N ASN A 172 -15.45 -35.34 -19.02
CA ASN A 172 -14.71 -34.39 -18.19
C ASN A 172 -14.12 -35.06 -16.94
N LEU A 173 -14.87 -35.97 -16.30
CA LEU A 173 -14.38 -36.75 -15.16
C LEU A 173 -13.25 -37.70 -15.57
N ALA A 174 -13.37 -38.36 -16.73
CA ALA A 174 -12.29 -39.18 -17.25
C ALA A 174 -11.00 -38.37 -17.49
N LEU A 175 -11.12 -37.16 -18.06
CA LEU A 175 -9.98 -36.24 -18.22
C LEU A 175 -9.41 -35.77 -16.88
N LEU A 176 -10.28 -35.53 -15.89
CA LEU A 176 -9.86 -35.14 -14.55
C LEU A 176 -9.16 -36.29 -13.80
N GLU A 177 -9.62 -37.53 -13.96
CA GLU A 177 -8.97 -38.71 -13.41
C GLU A 177 -7.58 -38.91 -14.01
N THR A 178 -7.42 -38.68 -15.32
CA THR A 178 -6.13 -38.85 -16.01
C THR A 178 -5.14 -37.72 -15.75
N TYR A 179 -5.59 -36.45 -15.75
CA TYR A 179 -4.70 -35.28 -15.71
C TYR A 179 -4.84 -34.42 -14.45
N GLY A 180 -5.91 -34.58 -13.67
CA GLY A 180 -6.22 -33.70 -12.56
C GLY A 180 -5.15 -33.68 -11.49
N ARG A 181 -4.55 -34.83 -11.16
CA ARG A 181 -3.44 -34.91 -10.20
C ARG A 181 -2.24 -34.06 -10.65
N ASN A 182 -1.84 -34.21 -11.91
CA ASN A 182 -0.67 -33.50 -12.43
C ASN A 182 -0.96 -32.00 -12.58
N ALA A 183 -2.14 -31.63 -13.07
CA ALA A 183 -2.56 -30.24 -13.17
C ALA A 183 -2.59 -29.56 -11.79
N TRP A 184 -3.07 -30.26 -10.76
CA TRP A 184 -3.07 -29.75 -9.39
C TRP A 184 -1.66 -29.54 -8.85
N LEU A 185 -0.74 -30.48 -9.05
CA LEU A 185 0.65 -30.35 -8.61
C LEU A 185 1.37 -29.17 -9.30
N VAL A 186 1.16 -28.98 -10.59
CA VAL A 186 1.73 -27.83 -11.32
C VAL A 186 1.14 -26.52 -10.81
N GLY A 187 -0.17 -26.46 -10.59
CA GLY A 187 -0.83 -25.29 -10.00
C GLY A 187 -0.30 -24.97 -8.60
N ASN A 188 -0.08 -25.99 -7.77
CA ASN A 188 0.50 -25.83 -6.44
C ASN A 188 1.94 -25.32 -6.51
N ALA A 189 2.79 -25.91 -7.35
CA ALA A 189 4.16 -25.44 -7.54
C ALA A 189 4.22 -23.96 -7.98
N ALA A 190 3.35 -23.56 -8.92
CA ALA A 190 3.25 -22.15 -9.33
C ALA A 190 2.80 -21.22 -8.18
N GLN A 191 1.90 -21.68 -7.31
CA GLN A 191 1.49 -20.91 -6.12
C GLN A 191 2.61 -20.81 -5.08
N GLU A 192 3.38 -21.89 -4.89
CA GLU A 192 4.56 -21.85 -4.00
C GLU A 192 5.62 -20.90 -4.52
N ASP A 193 5.85 -20.83 -5.83
CA ASP A 193 6.80 -19.87 -6.41
C ASP A 193 6.36 -18.43 -6.19
N VAL A 194 5.08 -18.11 -6.39
CA VAL A 194 4.51 -16.79 -6.06
C VAL A 194 4.66 -16.48 -4.57
N LEU A 195 4.42 -17.45 -3.70
CA LEU A 195 4.59 -17.29 -2.26
C LEU A 195 6.05 -16.95 -1.91
N ARG A 196 7.02 -17.70 -2.46
CA ARG A 196 8.45 -17.47 -2.24
C ARG A 196 8.91 -16.09 -2.72
N ASP A 197 8.41 -15.65 -3.87
CA ASP A 197 8.71 -14.30 -4.37
C ASP A 197 8.14 -13.22 -3.44
N LEU A 198 6.90 -13.37 -2.98
CA LEU A 198 6.30 -12.44 -2.02
C LEU A 198 7.03 -12.44 -0.67
N GLU A 199 7.45 -13.60 -0.17
CA GLU A 199 8.25 -13.71 1.05
C GLU A 199 9.60 -13.02 0.91
N ARG A 200 10.25 -13.16 -0.25
CA ARG A 200 11.50 -12.44 -0.57
C ARG A 200 11.28 -10.95 -0.59
N ASP A 201 10.22 -10.48 -1.24
CA ASP A 201 9.92 -9.05 -1.34
C ASP A 201 9.61 -8.44 0.03
N VAL A 202 8.89 -9.17 0.90
CA VAL A 202 8.65 -8.76 2.29
C VAL A 202 9.95 -8.72 3.09
N ALA A 203 10.82 -9.71 2.93
CA ALA A 203 12.12 -9.73 3.62
C ALA A 203 13.01 -8.56 3.17
N ALA A 204 13.05 -8.26 1.87
CA ALA A 204 13.78 -7.12 1.32
C ALA A 204 13.24 -5.79 1.85
N ALA A 205 11.92 -5.59 1.81
CA ALA A 205 11.29 -4.37 2.33
C ALA A 205 11.52 -4.18 3.84
N ARG A 206 11.55 -5.27 4.62
CA ARG A 206 11.90 -5.22 6.05
C ARG A 206 13.35 -4.82 6.27
N ALA A 207 14.28 -5.39 5.50
CA ALA A 207 15.70 -5.02 5.60
C ALA A 207 15.93 -3.55 5.24
N GLU A 208 15.25 -3.04 4.22
CA GLU A 208 15.30 -1.62 3.85
C GLU A 208 14.73 -0.73 4.98
N ALA A 209 13.60 -1.11 5.57
CA ALA A 209 13.01 -0.37 6.69
C ALA A 209 13.91 -0.38 7.94
N GLU A 210 14.53 -1.52 8.25
CA GLU A 210 15.50 -1.65 9.35
C GLU A 210 16.74 -0.79 9.11
N GLN A 211 17.24 -0.72 7.87
CA GLN A 211 18.36 0.16 7.53
C GLN A 211 18.00 1.63 7.74
N VAL A 212 16.85 2.08 7.25
CA VAL A 212 16.39 3.47 7.44
C VAL A 212 16.22 3.80 8.92
N GLU A 213 15.71 2.85 9.71
CA GLU A 213 15.55 3.01 11.15
C GLU A 213 16.91 3.13 11.86
N LEU A 214 17.91 2.32 11.47
CA LEU A 214 19.26 2.43 12.01
C LEU A 214 19.89 3.78 11.67
N GLU A 215 19.82 4.21 10.41
CA GLU A 215 20.32 5.50 9.96
C GLU A 215 19.63 6.66 10.72
N ARG A 216 18.32 6.56 10.92
CA ARG A 216 17.53 7.52 11.70
C ARG A 216 18.02 7.58 13.16
N ARG A 217 18.22 6.44 13.81
CA ARG A 217 18.73 6.37 15.19
C ARG A 217 20.12 6.99 15.31
N GLU A 218 21.04 6.68 14.40
CA GLU A 218 22.38 7.27 14.41
C GLU A 218 22.38 8.79 14.21
N MET A 219 21.47 9.33 13.39
CA MET A 219 21.29 10.78 13.25
C MET A 219 20.72 11.41 14.52
N LEU A 220 19.76 10.75 15.14
CA LEU A 220 19.10 11.21 16.35
C LEU A 220 20.05 11.17 17.56
N ASP A 221 20.79 10.09 17.77
CA ASP A 221 21.75 9.99 18.88
C ASP A 221 22.80 11.11 18.82
N ARG A 222 23.28 11.44 17.60
CA ARG A 222 24.20 12.57 17.39
C ARG A 222 23.54 13.91 17.71
N GLY A 223 22.34 14.17 17.19
CA GLY A 223 21.61 15.41 17.43
C GLY A 223 21.20 15.60 18.89
N GLY A 224 20.77 14.52 19.55
CA GLY A 224 20.38 14.52 20.96
C GLY A 224 21.54 14.86 21.89
N ALA A 225 22.73 14.31 21.63
CA ALA A 225 23.93 14.65 22.37
C ALA A 225 24.27 16.15 22.26
N GLU A 226 24.17 16.74 21.06
CA GLU A 226 24.39 18.17 20.83
C GLU A 226 23.36 19.03 21.56
N VAL A 227 22.07 18.69 21.49
CA VAL A 227 21.00 19.43 22.18
C VAL A 227 21.23 19.41 23.69
N LEU A 228 21.59 18.28 24.28
CA LEU A 228 21.88 18.17 25.71
C LEU A 228 23.10 19.01 26.13
N GLU A 229 24.14 19.05 25.28
CA GLU A 229 25.31 19.89 25.52
C GLU A 229 24.96 21.39 25.45
N LEU A 230 24.19 21.80 24.44
CA LEU A 230 23.70 23.17 24.31
C LEU A 230 22.80 23.57 25.49
N GLU A 231 21.91 22.68 25.93
CA GLU A 231 21.04 22.93 27.06
C GLU A 231 21.85 23.10 28.35
N ARG A 232 22.86 22.25 28.58
CA ARG A 232 23.78 22.41 29.72
C ARG A 232 24.52 23.74 29.65
N GLY A 233 25.12 24.06 28.50
CA GLY A 233 25.84 25.32 28.31
C GLY A 233 24.95 26.55 28.52
N TRP A 234 23.70 26.48 28.07
CA TRP A 234 22.69 27.51 28.31
C TRP A 234 22.33 27.63 29.80
N ARG A 235 22.03 26.53 30.49
CA ARG A 235 21.72 26.53 31.93
C ARG A 235 22.87 27.11 32.75
N GLU A 236 24.11 26.73 32.45
CA GLU A 236 25.29 27.28 33.10
C GLU A 236 25.49 28.77 32.79
N GLY A 237 25.28 29.19 31.54
CA GLY A 237 25.35 30.59 31.12
C GLY A 237 24.35 31.47 31.86
N VAL A 238 23.09 31.00 31.97
CA VAL A 238 22.04 31.66 32.75
C VAL A 238 22.39 31.67 34.24
N GLY A 239 22.89 30.56 34.78
CA GLY A 239 23.34 30.47 36.17
C GLY A 239 24.42 31.51 36.51
N ARG A 240 25.47 31.61 35.67
CA ARG A 240 26.52 32.64 35.82
C ARG A 240 25.96 34.07 35.73
N LEU A 241 25.02 34.32 34.83
CA LEU A 241 24.38 35.64 34.72
C LEU A 241 23.64 36.01 36.01
N ILE A 242 22.91 35.07 36.60
CA ILE A 242 22.19 35.26 37.86
C ILE A 242 23.18 35.51 39.00
N GLU A 243 24.27 34.75 39.09
CA GLU A 243 25.32 34.95 40.11
C GLU A 243 25.94 36.35 40.01
N VAL A 244 26.24 36.81 38.80
CA VAL A 244 26.75 38.16 38.55
C VAL A 244 25.73 39.22 38.95
N GLN A 245 24.46 39.05 38.61
CA GLN A 245 23.40 39.97 39.02
C GLN A 245 23.26 40.05 40.55
N VAL A 246 23.33 38.91 41.24
CA VAL A 246 23.30 38.85 42.71
C VAL A 246 24.53 39.53 43.31
N ALA A 247 25.72 39.32 42.74
CA ALA A 247 26.95 39.98 43.19
C ALA A 247 26.87 41.50 43.03
N VAL A 248 26.36 41.98 41.88
CA VAL A 248 26.15 43.41 41.63
C VAL A 248 25.17 44.01 42.65
N GLU A 249 24.06 43.32 42.93
CA GLU A 249 23.09 43.79 43.94
C GLU A 249 23.66 43.77 45.37
N LYS A 250 24.52 42.81 45.72
CA LYS A 250 25.25 42.84 47.00
C LYS A 250 26.19 44.04 47.09
N VAL A 251 27.00 44.28 46.05
CA VAL A 251 27.92 45.43 46.01
C VAL A 251 27.15 46.75 46.13
N LYS A 252 25.98 46.88 45.47
CA LYS A 252 25.12 48.07 45.64
C LYS A 252 24.64 48.26 47.08
N ARG A 253 24.24 47.19 47.77
CA ARG A 253 23.86 47.27 49.19
C ARG A 253 25.03 47.70 50.07
N ASP A 254 26.20 47.08 49.90
CA ASP A 254 27.40 47.43 50.65
C ASP A 254 27.80 48.91 50.46
N ILE A 255 27.63 49.45 49.25
CA ILE A 255 27.86 50.88 48.98
C ILE A 255 26.86 51.77 49.73
N LEU A 256 25.59 51.38 49.78
CA LEU A 256 24.56 52.13 50.50
C LEU A 256 24.79 52.10 52.01
N ASP A 257 25.17 50.95 52.57
CA ASP A 257 25.43 50.79 54.00
C ASP A 257 26.66 51.62 54.43
N ARG A 258 27.75 51.58 53.65
CA ARG A 258 28.92 52.45 53.89
C ARG A 258 28.57 53.94 53.80
N ARG A 259 27.66 54.35 52.92
CA ARG A 259 27.18 55.74 52.84
C ARG A 259 26.36 56.13 54.07
N ARG A 260 25.61 55.20 54.68
CA ARG A 260 24.87 55.44 55.93
C ARG A 260 25.83 55.57 57.11
N GLU A 261 26.83 54.71 57.19
CA GLU A 261 27.87 54.74 58.23
C GLU A 261 28.72 56.02 58.15
N GLY A 262 29.17 56.41 56.96
CA GLY A 262 29.91 57.66 56.74
C GLY A 262 29.07 58.93 56.94
N GLY A 263 27.74 58.83 56.85
CA GLY A 263 26.82 59.92 57.22
C GLY A 263 26.64 60.09 58.73
N SER A 264 26.84 59.02 59.52
CA SER A 264 26.74 59.05 60.98
C SER A 264 27.95 59.72 61.64
N THR A 265 29.13 59.66 61.01
CA THR A 265 30.36 60.28 61.54
C THR A 265 30.53 61.75 61.17
N ALA A 266 29.61 62.33 60.39
CA ALA A 266 29.64 63.74 59.99
C ALA A 266 28.74 64.65 60.84
N GLY A 267 28.09 64.12 61.90
CA GLY A 267 27.15 64.85 62.75
C GLY A 267 27.60 65.13 64.20
N GLU A 268 28.83 64.79 64.58
CA GLU A 268 29.36 64.92 65.96
C GLU A 268 30.53 65.91 66.13
N GLY A 269 30.69 66.86 65.19
CA GLY A 269 31.69 67.94 65.26
C GLY A 269 31.07 69.32 65.38
#